data_AF-A0A0V0YM95-F1
#
_entry.id   AF-A0A0V0YM95-F1
#
_cell.length_a   1.000
_cell.length_b   1.000
_cell.length_c   1.000
_cell.angle_alpha   90.00
_cell.angle_beta   90.00
_cell.angle_gamma   90.00
#
_symmetry.space_group_name_H-M   'P 1'
#
loop_
_entity.id
_entity.type
_entity.pdbx_description
1 polymer ?
#
loop_
_entity_poly.entity_id
_entity_poly.type
_entity_poly.pdbx_seq_one_letter_code
_entity_poly.pdbx_strand_id
1 'polypeptide(L)'
;LASFFEAIGWKVFRVPELATIMFKGGARFNELSEEQVMRFQENLLLTLLRLEDSFMYLAETCEENCLVICDRGAMDGSAYLNREAWEEILRRNNLNPIALRDQRYNQIVHLVSAAVGAENFYHCSTTLRLESLEEAREVEHRTRHVIFPLN
;
A
#
# COMPACT_ATOMS: atom_id res chain seq x y z
N LEU A 1 14.65 -2.08 9.45
CA LEU A 1 14.83 -0.68 9.01
C LEU A 1 14.61 0.30 10.16
N ALA A 2 13.41 0.39 10.72
CA ALA A 2 13.10 1.37 11.77
C ALA A 2 14.04 1.34 12.99
N SER A 3 14.31 0.15 13.54
CA SER A 3 15.18 0.01 14.73
C SER A 3 16.61 0.49 14.52
N PHE A 4 17.11 0.47 13.28
CA PHE A 4 18.42 1.02 12.96
C PHE A 4 18.42 2.55 13.08
N PHE A 5 17.41 3.21 12.50
CA PHE A 5 17.25 4.67 12.56
C PHE A 5 16.98 5.15 14.00
N GLU A 6 16.14 4.44 14.74
CA GLU A 6 15.89 4.71 16.16
C GLU A 6 17.20 4.60 16.97
N ALA A 7 18.06 3.61 16.68
CA ALA A 7 19.33 3.42 17.38
C ALA A 7 20.35 4.55 17.11
N ILE A 8 20.26 5.24 15.96
CA ILE A 8 21.11 6.40 15.63
C ILE A 8 20.44 7.74 15.98
N GLY A 9 19.35 7.72 16.76
CA GLY A 9 18.72 8.91 17.32
C GLY A 9 17.66 9.57 16.44
N TRP A 10 17.12 8.87 15.42
CA TRP A 10 16.02 9.40 14.62
C TRP A 10 14.67 9.06 15.25
N LYS A 11 13.71 9.97 15.12
CA LYS A 11 12.30 9.67 15.36
C LYS A 11 11.75 8.89 14.17
N VAL A 12 11.12 7.74 14.42
CA VAL A 12 10.56 6.91 13.35
C VAL A 12 9.07 6.69 13.55
N PHE A 13 8.27 7.21 12.62
CA PHE A 13 6.85 6.90 12.50
C PHE A 13 6.63 5.74 11.54
N ARG A 14 5.57 4.97 11.78
CA ARG A 14 5.20 3.80 10.99
C ARG A 14 3.72 3.93 10.65
N VAL A 15 3.41 4.19 9.39
CA VAL A 15 2.04 4.11 8.87
C VAL A 15 1.75 2.62 8.65
N PRO A 16 0.83 2.02 9.40
CA PRO A 16 0.55 0.57 9.32
C PRO A 16 -0.19 0.21 8.02
N GLU A 17 -0.12 -1.06 7.61
CA GLU A 17 -0.89 -1.56 6.48
C GLU A 17 -2.40 -1.45 6.76
N LEU A 18 -3.04 -0.49 6.08
CA LEU A 18 -4.44 -0.17 6.31
C LEU A 18 -5.38 -1.33 5.95
N ALA A 19 -5.08 -2.11 4.91
CA ALA A 19 -5.86 -3.28 4.53
C ALA A 19 -5.97 -4.28 5.69
N THR A 20 -4.84 -4.57 6.35
CA THR A 20 -4.80 -5.45 7.53
C THR A 20 -5.63 -4.88 8.69
N ILE A 21 -5.62 -3.56 8.90
CA ILE A 21 -6.48 -2.92 9.92
C ILE A 21 -7.95 -3.11 9.58
N MET A 22 -8.36 -2.85 8.34
CA MET A 22 -9.75 -3.00 7.90
C MET A 22 -10.22 -4.46 7.99
N PHE A 23 -9.38 -5.43 7.62
CA PHE A 23 -9.71 -6.85 7.74
C PHE A 23 -9.85 -7.30 9.19
N LYS A 24 -8.97 -6.84 10.09
CA LYS A 24 -9.13 -7.06 11.54
C LYS A 24 -10.37 -6.37 12.10
N GLY A 25 -10.82 -5.29 11.48
CA GLY A 25 -12.06 -4.59 11.77
C GLY A 25 -13.33 -5.27 11.25
N GLY A 26 -13.21 -6.41 10.56
CA GLY A 26 -14.34 -7.20 10.07
C GLY A 26 -14.66 -7.05 8.59
N ALA A 27 -13.89 -6.25 7.83
CA ALA A 27 -14.00 -6.28 6.38
C ALA A 27 -13.55 -7.65 5.84
N ARG A 28 -14.28 -8.19 4.87
CA ARG A 28 -13.99 -9.51 4.28
C ARG A 28 -14.08 -9.45 2.78
N PHE A 29 -12.93 -9.54 2.11
CA PHE A 29 -12.84 -9.33 0.67
C PHE A 29 -13.63 -10.37 -0.14
N ASN A 30 -13.69 -11.60 0.34
CA ASN A 30 -14.42 -12.71 -0.28
C ASN A 30 -15.96 -12.58 -0.19
N GLU A 31 -16.48 -11.62 0.58
CA GLU A 31 -17.91 -11.37 0.73
C GLU A 31 -18.39 -10.17 -0.10
N LEU A 32 -17.49 -9.53 -0.87
CA LEU A 32 -17.78 -8.30 -1.61
C LEU A 32 -18.12 -8.60 -3.08
N SER A 33 -19.16 -7.95 -3.60
CA SER A 33 -19.39 -7.82 -5.03
C SER A 33 -18.36 -6.89 -5.69
N GLU A 34 -18.27 -6.89 -7.01
CA GLU A 34 -17.35 -6.00 -7.76
C GLU A 34 -17.56 -4.51 -7.39
N GLU A 35 -18.82 -4.06 -7.26
CA GLU A 35 -19.13 -2.69 -6.83
C GLU A 35 -18.64 -2.43 -5.40
N GLN A 36 -18.80 -3.40 -4.51
CA GLN A 36 -18.33 -3.29 -3.13
C GLN A 36 -16.80 -3.29 -3.04
N VAL A 37 -16.11 -4.06 -3.89
CA VAL A 37 -14.65 -4.04 -4.02
C VAL A 37 -14.17 -2.66 -4.48
N MET A 38 -14.82 -2.07 -5.49
CA MET A 38 -14.49 -0.71 -5.94
C MET A 38 -14.65 0.30 -4.81
N ARG A 39 -15.78 0.27 -4.09
CA ARG A 39 -16.01 1.15 -2.92
C ARG A 39 -15.00 0.89 -1.79
N PHE A 40 -14.64 -0.36 -1.55
CA PHE A 40 -13.65 -0.73 -0.55
C PHE A 40 -12.28 -0.13 -0.89
N GLN A 41 -11.82 -0.29 -2.13
CA GLN A 41 -10.55 0.28 -2.60
C GLN A 41 -10.56 1.82 -2.60
N GLU A 42 -11.68 2.44 -2.96
CA GLU A 42 -11.86 3.91 -2.86
C GLU A 42 -11.72 4.39 -1.41
N ASN A 43 -12.43 3.76 -0.46
CA ASN A 43 -12.35 4.13 0.95
C ASN A 43 -10.97 3.83 1.55
N LEU A 44 -10.34 2.72 1.16
CA LEU A 44 -8.99 2.37 1.57
C LEU A 44 -7.99 3.44 1.11
N LEU A 45 -8.05 3.85 -0.16
CA LEU A 45 -7.18 4.91 -0.69
C LEU A 45 -7.37 6.22 0.08
N LEU A 46 -8.59 6.71 0.21
CA LEU A 46 -8.86 8.00 0.89
C LEU A 46 -8.42 7.99 2.36
N THR A 47 -8.65 6.86 3.04
CA THR A 47 -8.23 6.69 4.45
C THR A 47 -6.71 6.60 4.56
N LEU A 48 -6.04 5.91 3.63
CA LEU A 48 -4.59 5.83 3.58
C LEU A 48 -3.97 7.21 3.40
N LEU A 49 -4.48 8.01 2.46
CA LEU A 49 -4.01 9.38 2.25
C LEU A 49 -4.13 10.22 3.52
N ARG A 50 -5.28 10.15 4.21
CA ARG A 50 -5.49 10.87 5.48
C ARG A 50 -4.54 10.39 6.58
N LEU A 51 -4.31 9.08 6.65
CA LEU A 51 -3.43 8.49 7.65
C LEU A 51 -1.98 8.91 7.42
N GLU A 52 -1.50 8.82 6.19
CA GLU A 52 -0.19 9.33 5.77
C GLU A 52 -0.04 10.81 6.13
N ASP A 53 -0.99 11.67 5.75
CA ASP A 53 -0.94 13.10 6.04
C ASP A 53 -0.87 13.37 7.56
N SER A 54 -1.56 12.57 8.37
CA SER A 54 -1.54 12.71 9.83
C SER A 54 -0.16 12.39 10.41
N PHE A 55 0.49 11.33 9.93
CA PHE A 55 1.85 10.98 10.36
C PHE A 55 2.90 11.96 9.83
N MET A 56 2.73 12.46 8.61
CA MET A 56 3.58 13.50 8.04
C MET A 56 3.48 14.80 8.85
N TYR A 57 2.26 15.22 9.21
CA TYR A 57 2.06 16.39 10.07
C TYR A 57 2.74 16.21 11.44
N LEU A 58 2.60 15.04 12.06
CA LEU A 58 3.31 14.75 13.32
C LEU A 58 4.84 14.78 13.13
N ALA A 59 5.36 14.27 12.02
CA ALA A 59 6.78 14.31 11.70
C ALA A 59 7.31 15.73 11.51
N GLU A 60 6.53 16.64 10.93
CA GLU A 60 6.87 18.06 10.79
C GLU A 60 6.96 18.80 12.13
N THR A 61 6.31 18.28 13.19
CA THR A 61 6.43 18.84 14.54
C THR A 61 7.66 18.38 15.32
N CYS A 62 8.43 17.42 14.79
CA CYS A 62 9.63 16.91 15.44
C CYS A 62 10.82 17.88 15.26
N GLU A 63 11.59 18.07 16.33
CA GLU A 63 12.83 18.86 16.29
C GLU A 63 14.05 18.01 15.88
N GLU A 64 13.94 16.69 15.99
CA GLU A 64 14.98 15.74 15.59
C GLU A 64 14.79 15.22 14.15
N ASN A 65 15.81 14.53 13.62
CA ASN A 65 15.68 13.87 12.33
C ASN A 65 14.54 12.84 12.38
N CYS A 66 13.62 12.94 11.43
CA CYS A 66 12.40 12.15 11.42
C CYS A 66 12.30 11.30 10.14
N LEU A 67 11.81 10.07 10.28
CA LEU A 67 11.54 9.14 9.19
C LEU A 67 10.12 8.60 9.32
N VAL A 68 9.32 8.75 8.26
CA VAL A 68 8.00 8.11 8.16
C VAL A 68 8.12 6.92 7.22
N ILE A 69 7.80 5.72 7.73
CA ILE A 69 7.80 4.48 6.94
C ILE A 69 6.36 4.09 6.69
N CYS A 70 5.97 4.00 5.41
CA CYS A 70 4.65 3.51 5.02
C CYS A 70 4.70 2.03 4.65
N ASP A 71 3.86 1.23 5.32
CA ASP A 71 3.58 -0.14 4.94
C ASP A 71 2.46 -0.14 3.89
N ARG A 72 2.85 -0.33 2.62
CA ARG A 72 2.08 -0.04 1.38
C ARG A 72 2.01 1.45 1.01
N GLY A 73 1.83 1.70 -0.28
CA GLY A 73 1.65 3.04 -0.85
C GLY A 73 0.29 3.24 -1.52
N ALA A 74 -0.05 4.50 -1.81
CA ALA A 74 -1.33 4.92 -2.39
C ALA A 74 -1.64 4.24 -3.74
N MET A 75 -0.60 3.91 -4.51
CA MET A 75 -0.74 3.25 -5.81
C MET A 75 -0.99 1.74 -5.70
N ASP A 76 -0.79 1.12 -4.54
CA ASP A 76 -0.89 -0.35 -4.39
C ASP A 76 -2.31 -0.86 -4.63
N GLY A 77 -3.33 -0.06 -4.31
CA GLY A 77 -4.74 -0.40 -4.54
C GLY A 77 -5.07 -0.63 -6.03
N SER A 78 -4.32 0.00 -6.94
CA SER A 78 -4.51 -0.17 -8.39
C SER A 78 -4.24 -1.60 -8.87
N ALA A 79 -3.40 -2.36 -8.16
CA ALA A 79 -3.10 -3.75 -8.52
C ALA A 79 -4.28 -4.70 -8.26
N TYR A 80 -5.30 -4.26 -7.52
CA TYR A 80 -6.48 -5.07 -7.16
C TYR A 80 -7.73 -4.72 -7.98
N LEU A 81 -7.62 -3.76 -8.92
CA LEU A 81 -8.70 -3.32 -9.78
C LEU A 81 -8.29 -3.43 -11.25
N ASN A 82 -9.28 -3.44 -12.15
CA ASN A 82 -8.99 -3.13 -13.55
C ASN A 82 -8.69 -1.63 -13.70
N ARG A 83 -8.11 -1.27 -14.84
CA ARG A 83 -7.64 0.08 -15.11
C ARG A 83 -8.78 1.10 -15.09
N GLU A 84 -9.91 0.75 -15.69
CA GLU A 84 -11.08 1.62 -15.80
C GLU A 84 -11.67 1.95 -14.42
N ALA A 85 -11.77 0.96 -13.55
CA ALA A 85 -12.25 1.13 -12.18
C ALA A 85 -11.31 2.01 -11.35
N TRP A 86 -10.00 1.83 -11.49
CA TRP A 86 -9.01 2.66 -10.81
C TRP A 86 -9.06 4.12 -11.30
N GLU A 87 -9.09 4.34 -12.61
CA GLU A 87 -9.19 5.67 -13.21
C GLU A 87 -10.48 6.38 -12.78
N GLU A 88 -11.60 5.67 -12.67
CA GLU A 88 -12.87 6.22 -12.16
C GLU A 88 -12.77 6.64 -10.68
N ILE A 89 -12.13 5.85 -9.82
CA ILE A 89 -11.87 6.23 -8.42
C ILE A 89 -11.06 7.51 -8.35
N LEU A 90 -9.97 7.61 -9.12
CA LEU A 90 -9.13 8.80 -9.14
C LEU A 90 -9.91 10.03 -9.62
N ARG A 91 -10.67 9.89 -10.70
CA ARG A 91 -11.48 10.97 -11.28
C ARG A 91 -12.53 11.48 -10.29
N ARG A 92 -13.27 10.58 -9.64
CA ARG A 92 -14.31 10.93 -8.66
C ARG A 92 -13.76 11.69 -7.44
N ASN A 93 -12.53 11.38 -7.06
CA ASN A 93 -11.87 11.97 -5.89
C ASN A 93 -10.90 13.10 -6.25
N ASN A 94 -10.86 13.52 -7.52
CA ASN A 94 -9.98 14.56 -8.04
C ASN A 94 -8.49 14.31 -7.71
N LEU A 95 -8.08 13.04 -7.81
CA LEU A 95 -6.71 12.60 -7.53
C LEU A 95 -5.90 12.49 -8.81
N ASN A 96 -4.65 12.96 -8.76
CA ASN A 96 -3.71 12.84 -9.86
C ASN A 96 -2.77 11.65 -9.61
N PRO A 97 -2.71 10.64 -10.51
CA PRO A 97 -1.88 9.45 -10.31
C PRO A 97 -0.38 9.76 -10.25
N ILE A 98 0.09 10.78 -10.99
CA ILE A 98 1.48 11.24 -10.95
C ILE A 98 1.78 11.84 -9.58
N ALA A 99 0.87 12.65 -9.03
CA ALA A 99 1.06 13.21 -7.69
C ALA A 99 1.08 12.13 -6.60
N LEU A 100 0.19 11.13 -6.70
CA LEU A 100 0.13 10.01 -5.76
C LEU A 100 1.43 9.21 -5.73
N ARG A 101 2.08 9.02 -6.88
CA ARG A 101 3.33 8.25 -6.99
C ARG A 101 4.58 9.10 -6.71
N ASP A 102 4.69 10.27 -7.33
CA ASP A 102 5.95 11.01 -7.49
C ASP A 102 6.11 12.17 -6.48
N GLN A 103 5.02 12.61 -5.84
CA GLN A 103 5.06 13.77 -4.93
C GLN A 103 4.87 13.41 -3.46
N ARG A 104 4.38 12.20 -3.15
CA ARG A 104 4.09 11.76 -1.77
C ARG A 104 5.26 11.06 -1.08
N TYR A 105 6.14 10.43 -1.84
CA TYR A 105 7.22 9.59 -1.29
C TYR A 105 8.59 10.14 -1.69
N ASN A 106 9.48 10.31 -0.72
CA ASN A 106 10.89 10.65 -1.02
C ASN A 106 11.65 9.47 -1.62
N GLN A 107 11.27 8.24 -1.25
CA GLN A 107 11.85 7.00 -1.75
C GLN A 107 10.80 5.88 -1.72
N ILE A 108 10.80 5.04 -2.74
CA ILE A 108 9.97 3.84 -2.80
C ILE A 108 10.88 2.62 -2.82
N VAL A 109 10.63 1.69 -1.89
CA VAL A 109 11.32 0.39 -1.83
C VAL A 109 10.31 -0.70 -2.16
N HIS A 110 10.50 -1.36 -3.29
CA HIS A 110 9.67 -2.48 -3.71
C HIS A 110 10.37 -3.79 -3.37
N LEU A 111 9.72 -4.56 -2.49
CA LEU A 111 10.17 -5.88 -2.08
C LEU A 111 9.45 -6.93 -2.91
N VAL A 112 10.22 -7.73 -3.64
CA VAL A 112 9.67 -8.78 -4.50
C VAL A 112 9.05 -9.88 -3.65
N SER A 113 7.80 -10.23 -3.94
CA SER A 113 7.11 -11.35 -3.29
C SER A 113 7.89 -12.65 -3.40
N ALA A 114 7.90 -13.44 -2.32
CA ALA A 114 8.48 -14.79 -2.33
C ALA A 114 7.78 -15.72 -3.35
N ALA A 115 6.59 -15.38 -3.84
CA ALA A 115 5.94 -16.09 -4.94
C ALA A 115 6.76 -16.02 -6.25
N VAL A 116 7.73 -15.11 -6.35
CA VAL A 116 8.63 -14.96 -7.49
C VAL A 116 10.04 -15.38 -7.07
N GLY A 117 10.45 -16.60 -7.43
CA GLY A 117 11.83 -17.07 -7.29
C GLY A 117 12.24 -17.58 -5.90
N ALA A 118 11.33 -17.56 -4.92
CA ALA A 118 11.53 -18.13 -3.60
C ALA A 118 10.27 -18.87 -3.11
N GLU A 119 9.60 -19.59 -4.01
CA GLU A 119 8.25 -20.15 -3.81
C GLU A 119 8.18 -21.10 -2.62
N ASN A 120 9.29 -21.79 -2.32
CA ASN A 120 9.42 -22.67 -1.16
C ASN A 120 9.22 -21.94 0.17
N PHE A 121 9.39 -20.61 0.21
CA PHE A 121 9.16 -19.76 1.38
C PHE A 121 7.83 -19.00 1.30
N TYR A 122 7.08 -19.15 0.21
CA TYR A 122 5.76 -18.59 0.06
C TYR A 122 4.74 -19.48 0.81
N HIS A 123 4.79 -19.43 2.14
CA HIS A 123 3.83 -20.13 2.98
C HIS A 123 2.67 -19.21 3.36
N CYS A 124 1.43 -19.65 3.12
CA CYS A 124 0.19 -19.03 3.63
C CYS A 124 0.03 -19.22 5.15
N SER A 125 1.09 -19.03 5.93
CA SER A 125 1.04 -19.16 7.40
C SER A 125 0.39 -17.96 8.09
N THR A 126 0.19 -16.86 7.37
CA THR A 126 -0.63 -15.74 7.82
C THR A 126 -2.06 -15.97 7.35
N THR A 127 -2.97 -16.15 8.30
CA THR A 127 -4.43 -16.36 8.15
C THR A 127 -5.18 -15.30 7.32
N LEU A 128 -4.47 -14.33 6.76
CA LEU A 128 -4.97 -13.20 5.98
C LEU A 128 -4.64 -13.30 4.48
N ARG A 129 -3.77 -14.24 4.05
CA ARG A 129 -3.45 -14.43 2.62
C ARG A 129 -4.32 -15.52 2.02
N LEU A 130 -5.23 -15.10 1.14
CA LEU A 130 -6.22 -15.96 0.47
C LEU A 130 -5.85 -16.28 -0.99
N GLU A 131 -4.83 -15.61 -1.54
CA GLU A 131 -4.40 -15.75 -2.92
C GLU A 131 -3.54 -17.00 -3.16
N SER A 132 -3.68 -17.59 -4.34
CA SER A 132 -2.80 -18.64 -4.86
C SER A 132 -1.44 -18.06 -5.28
N LEU A 133 -0.44 -18.94 -5.47
CA LEU A 133 0.88 -18.55 -5.97
C LEU A 133 0.82 -17.77 -7.29
N GLU A 134 -0.08 -18.16 -8.19
CA GLU A 134 -0.20 -17.52 -9.51
C GLU A 134 -0.85 -16.14 -9.38
N GLU A 135 -1.93 -16.02 -8.63
CA GLU A 135 -2.58 -14.73 -8.34
C GLU A 135 -1.60 -13.76 -7.66
N ALA A 136 -0.79 -14.27 -6.72
CA ALA A 136 0.23 -13.47 -6.05
C ALA A 136 1.30 -12.94 -7.01
N ARG A 137 1.69 -13.73 -8.02
CA ARG A 137 2.62 -13.29 -9.07
C ARG A 137 1.99 -12.23 -9.97
N GLU A 138 0.72 -12.41 -10.34
CA GLU A 138 0.02 -11.41 -11.16
C GLU A 138 -0.14 -10.07 -10.43
N VAL A 139 -0.49 -10.11 -9.14
CA VAL A 139 -0.54 -8.90 -8.30
C VAL A 139 0.85 -8.27 -8.20
N GLU A 140 1.89 -9.04 -7.93
CA GLU A 140 3.29 -8.57 -7.90
C GLU A 140 3.69 -7.86 -9.20
N HIS A 141 3.41 -8.47 -10.35
CA HIS A 141 3.70 -7.88 -11.66
C HIS A 141 2.95 -6.57 -11.89
N ARG A 142 1.67 -6.50 -11.51
CA ARG A 142 0.85 -5.28 -11.62
C ARG A 142 1.39 -4.18 -10.70
N THR A 143 1.64 -4.48 -9.43
CA THR A 143 2.19 -3.51 -8.46
C THR A 143 3.51 -2.94 -8.96
N ARG A 144 4.43 -3.80 -9.41
CA ARG A 144 5.72 -3.35 -9.95
C ARG A 144 5.56 -2.42 -11.14
N HIS A 145 4.67 -2.76 -12.08
CA HIS A 145 4.47 -1.98 -13.30
C HIS A 145 3.92 -0.58 -13.03
N VAL A 146 3.02 -0.44 -12.05
CA VAL A 146 2.43 0.85 -11.70
C VAL A 146 3.44 1.78 -11.03
N ILE A 147 4.29 1.24 -10.16
CA ILE A 147 5.33 2.01 -9.46
C ILE A 147 6.51 2.31 -10.37
N PHE A 148 6.97 1.33 -11.14
CA PHE A 148 8.12 1.43 -12.04
C PHE A 148 7.71 1.06 -13.47
N PRO A 149 7.01 1.96 -14.19
CA PRO A 149 6.71 1.74 -15.59
C PRO A 149 8.04 1.62 -16.34
N LEU A 150 8.26 0.48 -16.99
CA LEU A 150 9.39 0.29 -17.90
C LEU A 150 9.18 1.22 -19.10
N ASN A 151 10.18 2.05 -19.39
CA ASN A 151 10.25 2.83 -20.63
C ASN A 151 10.45 1.92 -21.85
#